data_AF-A0AAT9JQB9-F1
#
_entry.id   AF-A0AAT9JQB9-F1
#
_cell.length_a   1.000
_cell.length_b   1.000
_cell.length_c   1.000
_cell.angle_alpha   90.00
_cell.angle_beta   90.00
_cell.angle_gamma   90.00
#
_symmetry.space_group_name_H-M   'P 1'
#
loop_
_entity.id
_entity.type
_entity.pdbx_description
1 polymer ?
#
loop_
_entity_poly.entity_id
_entity_poly.type
_entity_poly.pdbx_seq_one_letter_code
_entity_poly.pdbx_strand_id
1 'polypeptide(L)' 'MTAAEKLYQLIQTLPEEKVTEVLHFAEFLQQQSTQHQPVIPPGTLTGLRGIAKRLGATISNQELQADYSDYLIQKYQ' A
#
# COMPACT_ATOMS: atom_id res chain seq x y z
N MET A 1 -4.25 26.28 -21.77
CA MET A 1 -4.38 26.09 -20.32
C MET A 1 -3.59 24.87 -19.92
N THR A 2 -2.34 25.09 -19.54
CA THR A 2 -1.44 24.05 -19.02
C THR A 2 -1.80 23.72 -17.57
N ALA A 3 -1.35 22.56 -17.07
CA ALA A 3 -1.57 22.18 -15.67
C ALA A 3 -0.93 23.19 -14.69
N ALA A 4 0.21 23.77 -15.07
CA ALA A 4 0.90 24.80 -14.28
C ALA A 4 0.07 26.09 -14.19
N GLU A 5 -0.51 26.55 -15.31
CA GLU A 5 -1.38 27.74 -15.32
C GLU A 5 -2.61 27.57 -14.42
N LYS A 6 -3.23 26.39 -14.43
CA LYS A 6 -4.38 26.08 -13.57
C LYS A 6 -3.99 26.07 -12.09
N LEU A 7 -2.82 25.56 -11.74
CA LEU A 7 -2.31 25.57 -10.36
C LEU A 7 -2.05 26.99 -9.88
N TYR A 8 -1.45 27.85 -10.72
CA TYR A 8 -1.23 29.25 -10.39
C TYR A 8 -2.54 30.01 -10.13
N GLN A 9 -3.56 29.81 -10.97
CA GLN A 9 -4.88 30.41 -10.75
C GLN A 9 -5.56 29.88 -9.49
N LEU A 10 -5.38 28.59 -9.18
CA LEU A 10 -5.94 27.98 -7.99
C LEU A 10 -5.33 28.59 -6.72
N ILE A 11 -4.00 28.67 -6.64
CA ILE A 11 -3.30 29.23 -5.49
C ILE A 11 -3.68 30.71 -5.27
N GLN A 12 -3.89 31.48 -6.34
CA GLN A 12 -4.33 32.89 -6.24
C GLN A 12 -5.75 33.08 -5.71
N THR A 13 -6.62 32.08 -5.83
CA THR A 13 -8.03 32.15 -5.41
C THR A 13 -8.28 31.49 -4.05
N LEU A 14 -7.26 30.85 -3.47
CA LEU A 14 -7.37 30.16 -2.19
C LEU A 14 -7.24 31.12 -0.99
N PRO A 15 -8.03 30.91 0.08
CA PRO A 15 -7.87 31.64 1.33
C PRO A 15 -6.56 31.25 2.02
N GLU A 16 -6.00 32.19 2.78
CA GLU A 16 -4.66 32.09 3.38
C GLU A 16 -4.51 30.88 4.31
N GLU A 17 -5.59 30.49 5.01
CA GLU A 17 -5.58 29.30 5.89
C GLU A 17 -5.23 28.01 5.13
N LYS A 18 -5.60 27.94 3.86
CA LYS A 18 -5.42 26.75 3.01
C LYS A 18 -4.14 26.79 2.18
N VAL A 19 -3.50 27.96 2.06
CA VAL A 19 -2.19 28.08 1.41
C VAL A 19 -1.13 27.29 2.17
N THR A 20 -1.20 27.29 3.50
CA THR A 20 -0.29 26.50 4.36
C THR A 20 -0.42 25.00 4.11
N GLU A 21 -1.65 24.49 3.93
CA GLU A 21 -1.90 23.08 3.58
C GLU A 21 -1.32 22.72 2.20
N VAL A 22 -1.44 23.63 1.22
CA VAL A 22 -0.87 23.45 -0.12
C VAL A 22 0.66 23.42 -0.09
N LEU A 23 1.28 24.29 0.72
CA LEU A 23 2.74 24.29 0.92
C LEU A 23 3.22 22.98 1.55
N HIS A 24 2.58 22.52 2.61
CA HIS A 24 2.91 21.24 3.23
C HIS A 24 2.74 20.05 2.28
N PHE A 25 1.70 20.08 1.44
CA PHE A 25 1.49 19.04 0.43
C PHE A 25 2.58 19.07 -0.65
N ALA A 26 3.00 20.25 -1.10
CA ALA A 26 4.09 20.39 -2.06
C ALA A 26 5.42 19.89 -1.48
N GLU A 27 5.73 20.24 -0.23
CA GLU A 27 6.90 19.72 0.50
C GLU A 27 6.85 18.20 0.63
N PHE A 28 5.70 17.63 0.97
CA PHE A 28 5.50 16.18 1.04
C PHE A 28 5.80 15.50 -0.30
N LEU A 29 5.28 16.02 -1.42
CA LEU A 29 5.55 15.46 -2.74
C LEU A 29 7.03 15.57 -3.12
N GLN A 30 7.69 16.67 -2.77
CA GLN A 30 9.11 16.85 -3.00
C GLN A 30 9.94 15.83 -2.21
N GLN A 31 9.60 15.62 -0.94
CA GLN A 31 10.23 14.59 -0.09
C GLN A 31 9.99 13.17 -0.63
N GLN A 32 8.77 12.88 -1.11
CA GLN A 32 8.43 11.58 -1.69
C GLN A 32 9.19 11.32 -3.00
N SER A 33 9.56 12.38 -3.73
CA SER A 33 10.39 12.29 -4.94
C SER A 33 11.86 12.05 -4.63
N THR A 34 12.34 12.47 -3.44
CA THR A 34 13.73 12.26 -2.98
C THR A 34 13.90 10.99 -2.16
N GLN A 35 12.83 10.51 -1.52
CA GLN A 35 12.78 9.18 -0.93
C GLN A 35 12.75 8.16 -2.05
N HIS A 36 13.93 7.66 -2.40
CA HIS A 36 14.09 6.34 -2.98
C HIS A 36 13.08 5.43 -2.31
N GLN A 37 12.15 4.85 -3.09
CA GLN A 37 11.22 3.83 -2.60
C GLN A 37 12.04 2.91 -1.72
N PRO A 38 11.67 2.71 -0.44
CA PRO A 38 12.45 1.84 0.42
C PRO A 38 12.48 0.50 -0.30
N VAL A 39 13.67 0.09 -0.73
CA VAL A 39 13.91 -1.27 -1.22
C VAL A 39 13.72 -2.13 0.00
N ILE A 40 12.46 -2.49 0.27
CA ILE A 40 12.06 -3.31 1.41
C ILE A 40 12.89 -4.58 1.28
N PRO A 41 13.84 -4.84 2.20
CA PRO A 41 14.68 -6.02 2.09
C PRO A 41 13.79 -7.25 2.12
N PRO A 42 14.01 -8.23 1.23
CA PRO A 42 13.27 -9.48 1.26
C PRO A 42 13.42 -10.11 2.64
N GLY A 43 12.29 -10.47 3.27
CA GLY A 43 12.25 -11.05 4.62
C GLY A 43 11.85 -10.09 5.74
N THR A 44 11.61 -8.80 5.47
CA THR A 44 11.03 -7.88 6.47
C THR A 44 9.50 -8.00 6.51
N LEU A 45 8.91 -7.89 7.71
CA LEU A 45 7.46 -7.97 7.95
C LEU A 45 6.64 -7.05 7.03
N THR A 46 7.21 -5.91 6.63
CA THR A 46 6.60 -4.95 5.70
C THR A 46 6.43 -5.51 4.28
N GLY A 47 7.32 -6.40 3.84
CA GLY A 47 7.20 -7.13 2.56
C GLY A 47 6.15 -8.23 2.59
N LEU A 48 5.71 -8.65 3.78
CA LEU A 48 4.64 -9.64 3.97
C LEU A 48 3.24 -9.01 3.99
N ARG A 49 3.11 -7.69 3.75
CA ARG A 49 1.84 -6.95 3.81
C ARG A 49 0.80 -7.44 2.79
N GLY A 50 1.20 -8.20 1.76
CA GLY A 50 0.30 -8.92 0.84
C GLY A 50 0.04 -10.40 1.19
N ILE A 51 0.75 -10.95 2.17
CA ILE A 51 0.69 -12.37 2.59
C ILE A 51 -0.04 -12.55 3.92
N ALA A 52 -0.26 -11.46 4.67
CA ALA A 52 -1.23 -11.45 5.75
C ALA A 52 -2.61 -11.81 5.18
N LYS A 53 -2.99 -13.08 5.33
CA LYS A 53 -4.31 -13.58 4.94
C LYS A 53 -5.36 -12.67 5.56
N ARG A 54 -6.35 -12.25 4.75
CA ARG A 54 -7.46 -11.41 5.22
C ARG A 54 -8.01 -12.01 6.52
N LEU A 55 -8.33 -11.18 7.51
CA LEU A 55 -8.82 -11.54 8.85
C LEU A 55 -10.12 -12.39 8.88
N GLY A 56 -10.58 -12.93 7.75
CA GLY A 56 -11.73 -13.84 7.63
C GLY A 56 -11.42 -15.18 6.95
N ALA A 57 -10.16 -15.49 6.61
CA ALA A 57 -9.78 -16.77 5.99
C ALA A 57 -9.19 -17.75 7.00
N THR A 58 -9.90 -17.99 8.11
CA THR A 58 -9.70 -19.22 8.88
C THR A 58 -10.30 -20.36 8.08
N ILE A 59 -9.45 -21.12 7.38
CA ILE A 59 -9.81 -22.40 6.78
C ILE A 59 -10.44 -23.26 7.87
N SER A 60 -11.60 -23.84 7.61
CA SER A 60 -12.28 -24.69 8.59
C SER A 60 -11.41 -25.89 8.92
N ASN A 61 -11.44 -26.38 10.17
CA ASN A 61 -10.73 -27.62 10.52
C ASN A 61 -11.10 -28.79 9.60
N GLN A 62 -12.33 -28.81 9.08
CA GLN A 62 -12.81 -29.82 8.16
C GLN A 62 -12.15 -29.71 6.76
N GLU A 63 -11.96 -28.48 6.26
CA GLU A 63 -11.25 -28.23 5.00
C GLU A 63 -9.76 -28.56 5.14
N LEU A 64 -9.15 -28.19 6.26
CA LEU A 64 -7.76 -28.53 6.56
C LEU A 64 -7.52 -30.05 6.63
N GLN A 65 -8.47 -30.78 7.19
CA GLN A 65 -8.39 -32.24 7.29
C GLN A 65 -8.50 -32.92 5.92
N ALA A 66 -9.38 -32.42 5.05
CA ALA A 66 -9.53 -32.92 3.69
C ALA A 66 -8.26 -32.69 2.86
N ASP A 67 -7.72 -31.47 2.87
CA ASP A 67 -6.47 -31.12 2.19
C ASP A 67 -5.30 -31.99 2.67
N TYR A 68 -5.25 -32.25 3.98
CA TYR A 68 -4.19 -33.08 4.56
C TYR A 68 -4.34 -34.56 4.18
N SER A 69 -5.57 -35.09 4.14
CA SER A 69 -5.79 -36.47 3.67
C SER A 69 -5.39 -36.63 2.20
N ASP A 70 -5.72 -35.66 1.35
CA ASP A 70 -5.37 -35.71 -0.08
C ASP A 70 -3.86 -35.66 -0.29
N TYR A 71 -3.16 -34.82 0.47
CA TYR A 71 -1.70 -34.79 0.47
C TYR A 71 -1.08 -36.13 0.88
N LEU A 72 -1.60 -36.77 1.93
CA LEU A 72 -1.09 -38.06 2.37
C LEU A 72 -1.34 -39.16 1.35
N ILE A 73 -2.50 -39.16 0.69
CA ILE A 73 -2.81 -40.09 -0.40
C ILE A 73 -1.81 -39.90 -1.53
N GLN A 74 -1.61 -38.68 -2.02
CA GLN A 74 -0.68 -38.39 -3.11
C GLN A 74 0.78 -38.78 -2.81
N LYS A 75 1.18 -38.69 -1.54
CA LYS A 75 2.57 -38.94 -1.13
C LYS A 75 2.88 -40.42 -0.91
N TYR A 76 1.89 -41.21 -0.53
CA TYR A 76 2.11 -42.58 -0.04
C TYR A 76 1.32 -43.66 -0.79
N GLN A 77 0.41 -43.29 -1.69
CA GLN A 77 -0.13 -44.19 -2.74
C GLN A 77 0.59 -43.95 -4.06
#